data_AF-D5BTC0-F1
#
_entry.id   AF-D5BTC0-F1
#
_cell.length_a   1.000
_cell.length_b   1.000
_cell.length_c   1.000
_cell.angle_alpha   90.00
_cell.angle_beta   90.00
_cell.angle_gamma   90.00
#
_symmetry.space_group_name_H-M   'P 1'
#
loop_
_entity.id
_entity.type
_entity.pdbx_description
1 polymer ?
#
loop_
_entity_poly.entity_id
_entity_poly.type
_entity_poly.pdbx_seq_one_letter_code
_entity_poly.pdbx_strand_id
1 'polypeptide(L)'
;MTEKYMEDGETYTEEWKTEVCKHPVILDIFSYLFKTNDRSVAPSQKTENELDKIYEEFFRNISNAAKKFHELGADGLEEWVTVQDGLNLMNSMLYQLFPDMNSKRERIETYKIVNQMFWGEYFYHHGVDGAKRVGKTDELSVWQIAKMFAEDYWKFGEEEFMPTFALGVEFVEKHIQENLEPEKKLELIQNLLVRFGYSEDAKNGFMFFLGGSILLPRTKDDVENLQIAREQISKFDINEEYEQLLGPLRDIYLQRHFEEFVWRLGVELEPRKIPIPNSDVEVSEFEFKNHKTLDETDTKIETYFEREDFLNRMLVGIGKELSSNDYDLRQSFKAGICFFNVKAQVDANCTTEILRAVNGSLTPIIDFITMVGRSPTDVFDGYLDIQISLYTIIRVHSEEFCKVLWGFQSFVFYKDQKEIVGVSELNVSEFQEHCRGMVIEYLSVTDPALLQAVAEKKEHLDMFPRIVSGIDERESFELAFRDAFGEMKPEGYHGDVHVKSLIIYSYFNVICETILSSPEQVTIQ
;
A
#
# COMPACT_ATOMS: atom_id res chain seq x y z
N MET A 1 -7.30 53.97 19.93
CA MET A 1 -7.67 52.59 20.26
C MET A 1 -9.15 52.59 20.57
N THR A 2 -9.94 52.04 19.66
CA THR A 2 -11.35 51.71 19.90
C THR A 2 -11.40 50.72 21.07
N GLU A 3 -12.34 50.86 21.99
CA GLU A 3 -12.50 49.91 23.08
C GLU A 3 -13.03 48.59 22.50
N LYS A 4 -12.23 47.52 22.61
CA LYS A 4 -12.48 46.23 21.94
C LYS A 4 -13.69 45.49 22.52
N TYR A 5 -13.81 45.49 23.85
CA TYR A 5 -14.82 44.74 24.58
C TYR A 5 -15.75 45.67 25.35
N MET A 6 -16.98 45.22 25.57
CA MET A 6 -17.89 45.79 26.57
C MET A 6 -17.35 45.51 27.98
N GLU A 7 -17.99 46.06 29.01
CA GLU A 7 -17.59 45.87 30.41
C GLU A 7 -17.53 44.40 30.87
N ASP A 8 -18.14 43.48 30.13
CA ASP A 8 -18.11 42.03 30.37
C ASP A 8 -16.77 41.36 29.98
N GLY A 9 -15.91 42.05 29.23
CA GLY A 9 -14.63 41.52 28.75
C GLY A 9 -14.75 40.43 27.68
N GLU A 10 -15.95 40.10 27.21
CA GLU A 10 -16.23 38.99 26.29
C GLU A 10 -16.95 39.45 25.01
N THR A 11 -17.85 40.43 25.12
CA THR A 11 -18.65 40.91 23.99
C THR A 11 -17.95 42.07 23.29
N TYR A 12 -17.78 42.00 21.97
CA TYR A 12 -17.23 43.11 21.20
C TYR A 12 -18.16 44.33 21.21
N THR A 13 -17.58 45.54 21.28
CA THR A 13 -18.36 46.78 21.11
C THR A 13 -18.89 46.90 19.67
N GLU A 14 -19.98 47.64 19.46
CA GLU A 14 -20.53 47.85 18.11
C GLU A 14 -19.55 48.62 17.19
N GLU A 15 -18.73 49.50 17.77
CA GLU A 15 -17.66 50.19 17.06
C GLU A 15 -16.59 49.20 16.59
N TRP A 16 -16.14 48.29 17.45
CA TRP A 16 -15.15 47.26 17.10
C TRP A 16 -15.70 46.27 16.06
N LYS A 17 -16.95 45.81 16.21
CA LYS A 17 -17.61 44.95 15.19
C LYS A 17 -17.66 45.64 13.84
N THR A 18 -17.98 46.94 13.82
CA THR A 18 -18.03 47.73 12.58
C THR A 18 -16.64 47.87 11.94
N GLU A 19 -15.59 48.04 12.74
CA GLU A 19 -14.20 48.10 12.30
C GLU A 19 -13.75 46.77 11.68
N VAL A 20 -13.97 45.67 12.39
CA VAL A 20 -13.67 44.30 11.95
C VAL A 20 -14.41 43.93 10.65
N CYS A 21 -15.71 44.25 10.56
CA CYS A 21 -16.52 43.95 9.37
C CYS A 21 -16.08 44.72 8.11
N LYS A 22 -15.37 45.84 8.27
CA LYS A 22 -14.83 46.65 7.17
C LYS A 22 -13.43 46.24 6.75
N HIS A 23 -12.79 45.33 7.48
CA HIS A 23 -11.44 44.89 7.19
C HIS A 23 -11.36 44.25 5.79
N PRO A 24 -10.46 44.69 4.89
CA PRO A 24 -10.41 44.22 3.50
C PRO A 24 -10.29 42.70 3.33
N VAL A 25 -9.64 42.05 4.30
CA VAL A 25 -9.47 40.58 4.36
C VAL A 25 -10.78 39.86 4.66
N ILE A 26 -11.58 40.36 5.60
CA ILE A 26 -12.79 39.65 6.10
C ILE A 26 -14.07 40.14 5.42
N LEU A 27 -14.06 41.34 4.83
CA LEU A 27 -15.21 42.00 4.21
C LEU A 27 -15.94 41.11 3.20
N ASP A 28 -15.21 40.33 2.40
CA ASP A 28 -15.82 39.46 1.38
C ASP A 28 -16.65 38.33 2.00
N ILE A 29 -16.21 37.81 3.15
CA ILE A 29 -16.91 36.75 3.89
C ILE A 29 -18.23 37.31 4.45
N PHE A 30 -18.18 38.49 5.09
CA PHE A 30 -19.40 39.15 5.58
C PHE A 30 -20.35 39.53 4.44
N SER A 31 -19.82 40.09 3.36
CA SER A 31 -20.59 40.45 2.17
C SER A 31 -21.31 39.24 1.58
N TYR A 32 -20.64 38.08 1.56
CA TYR A 32 -21.23 36.84 1.13
C TYR A 32 -22.36 36.37 2.06
N LEU A 33 -22.12 36.34 3.38
CA LEU A 33 -23.12 35.92 4.36
C LEU A 33 -24.39 36.79 4.31
N PHE A 34 -24.23 38.12 4.22
CA PHE A 34 -25.36 39.05 4.11
C PHE A 34 -26.13 38.88 2.79
N LYS A 35 -25.45 38.81 1.64
CA LYS A 35 -26.10 38.59 0.33
C LYS A 35 -26.87 37.28 0.26
N THR A 36 -26.41 36.27 1.00
CA THR A 36 -27.00 34.93 1.00
C THR A 36 -28.19 34.80 1.94
N ASN A 37 -28.26 35.68 2.95
CA ASN A 37 -29.41 35.84 3.82
C ASN A 37 -30.54 36.67 3.16
N ASP A 38 -30.21 37.65 2.32
CA ASP A 38 -31.18 38.55 1.66
C ASP A 38 -32.06 37.88 0.58
N ARG A 39 -31.77 36.62 0.22
CA ARG A 39 -32.52 35.86 -0.80
C ARG A 39 -33.81 35.24 -0.22
N SER A 40 -34.86 36.06 -0.08
CA SER A 40 -36.33 35.79 -0.03
C SER A 40 -36.93 34.54 0.65
N VAL A 41 -36.15 33.64 1.24
CA VAL A 41 -36.56 32.43 1.94
C VAL A 41 -36.13 32.59 3.39
N ALA A 42 -37.05 32.39 4.32
CA ALA A 42 -36.73 32.49 5.74
C ALA A 42 -35.57 31.53 6.06
N PRO A 43 -34.58 31.92 6.88
CA PRO A 43 -33.39 31.09 7.11
C PRO A 43 -33.67 29.68 7.63
N SER A 44 -34.83 29.48 8.26
CA SER A 44 -35.35 28.21 8.77
C SER A 44 -36.08 27.34 7.72
N GLN A 45 -35.94 27.66 6.43
CA GLN A 45 -36.58 26.95 5.32
C GLN A 45 -35.59 26.53 4.22
N LYS A 46 -34.28 26.62 4.47
CA LYS A 46 -33.26 26.20 3.49
C LYS A 46 -33.19 24.68 3.42
N THR A 47 -33.16 24.16 2.21
CA THR A 47 -32.95 22.72 1.97
C THR A 47 -31.51 22.32 2.33
N GLU A 48 -31.29 21.04 2.58
CA GLU A 48 -29.97 20.49 2.91
C GLU A 48 -28.90 20.85 1.86
N ASN A 49 -29.24 20.73 0.58
CA ASN A 49 -28.37 21.08 -0.55
C ASN A 49 -28.06 22.59 -0.63
N GLU A 50 -28.99 23.45 -0.20
CA GLU A 50 -28.72 24.88 -0.11
C GLU A 50 -27.76 25.20 1.04
N LEU A 51 -27.87 24.51 2.18
CA LEU A 51 -26.92 24.65 3.27
C LEU A 51 -25.52 24.18 2.87
N ASP A 52 -25.38 23.08 2.11
CA ASP A 52 -24.07 22.63 1.62
C ASP A 52 -23.39 23.67 0.73
N LYS A 53 -24.13 24.22 -0.24
CA LYS A 53 -23.61 25.30 -1.09
C LYS A 53 -23.20 26.53 -0.27
N ILE A 54 -23.93 26.82 0.81
CA ILE A 54 -23.60 27.94 1.68
C ILE A 54 -22.28 27.70 2.40
N TYR A 55 -22.11 26.48 2.90
CA TYR A 55 -20.92 26.03 3.62
C TYR A 55 -19.69 26.00 2.71
N GLU A 56 -19.78 25.41 1.52
CA GLU A 56 -18.70 25.35 0.53
C GLU A 56 -18.21 26.75 0.13
N GLU A 57 -19.14 27.63 -0.20
CA GLU A 57 -18.84 29.01 -0.61
C GLU A 57 -18.27 29.83 0.55
N PHE A 58 -18.73 29.59 1.78
CA PHE A 58 -18.15 30.19 2.97
C PHE A 58 -16.66 29.84 3.10
N PHE A 59 -16.30 28.55 3.02
CA PHE A 59 -14.90 28.13 3.09
C PHE A 59 -14.07 28.62 1.90
N ARG A 60 -14.63 28.69 0.71
CA ARG A 60 -13.94 29.32 -0.43
C ARG A 60 -13.58 30.79 -0.16
N ASN A 61 -14.45 31.53 0.52
CA ASN A 61 -14.14 32.91 0.92
C ASN A 61 -13.10 32.97 2.05
N ILE A 62 -13.00 31.94 2.91
CA ILE A 62 -11.91 31.82 3.90
C ILE A 62 -10.55 31.67 3.21
N SER A 63 -10.46 30.79 2.21
CA SER A 63 -9.24 30.60 1.40
C SER A 63 -8.81 31.91 0.73
N ASN A 64 -9.75 32.59 0.07
CA ASN A 64 -9.47 33.88 -0.56
C ASN A 64 -9.02 34.94 0.45
N ALA A 65 -9.58 34.93 1.66
CA ALA A 65 -9.19 35.84 2.73
C ALA A 65 -7.75 35.56 3.20
N ALA A 66 -7.36 34.30 3.37
CA ALA A 66 -5.99 33.92 3.74
C ALA A 66 -4.97 34.44 2.72
N LYS A 67 -5.28 34.29 1.43
CA LYS A 67 -4.46 34.84 0.35
C LYS A 67 -4.35 36.37 0.40
N LYS A 68 -5.46 37.07 0.59
CA LYS A 68 -5.45 38.55 0.73
C LYS A 68 -4.65 39.01 1.93
N PHE A 69 -4.74 38.29 3.04
CA PHE A 69 -3.97 38.60 4.24
C PHE A 69 -2.47 38.43 4.00
N HIS A 70 -2.08 37.38 3.28
CA HIS A 70 -0.70 37.22 2.81
C HIS A 70 -0.24 38.38 1.91
N GLU A 71 -1.11 38.87 1.01
CA GLU A 71 -0.81 40.01 0.11
C GLU A 71 -0.56 41.34 0.84
N LEU A 72 -0.93 41.47 2.12
CA LEU A 72 -0.61 42.64 2.96
C LEU A 72 0.88 42.73 3.35
N GLY A 73 1.63 41.62 3.22
CA GLY A 73 3.05 41.61 3.55
C GLY A 73 3.33 41.93 5.03
N ALA A 74 4.25 42.86 5.29
CA ALA A 74 4.67 43.20 6.65
C ALA A 74 3.56 43.86 7.48
N ASP A 75 2.63 44.57 6.83
CA ASP A 75 1.52 45.26 7.50
C ASP A 75 0.51 44.25 8.09
N GLY A 76 0.46 43.01 7.57
CA GLY A 76 -0.39 41.95 8.10
C GLY A 76 -0.07 41.55 9.55
N LEU A 77 1.18 41.72 10.00
CA LEU A 77 1.59 41.44 11.38
C LEU A 77 1.03 42.44 12.40
N GLU A 78 0.55 43.60 11.96
CA GLU A 78 -0.12 44.57 12.82
C GLU A 78 -1.65 44.36 12.84
N GLU A 79 -2.18 43.62 11.87
CA GLU A 79 -3.63 43.45 11.65
C GLU A 79 -4.18 42.08 12.10
N TRP A 80 -3.32 41.15 12.53
CA TRP A 80 -3.73 39.77 12.84
C TRP A 80 -4.83 39.68 13.91
N VAL A 81 -4.82 40.56 14.92
CA VAL A 81 -5.84 40.59 15.98
C VAL A 81 -7.22 40.89 15.37
N THR A 82 -7.28 41.91 14.51
CA THR A 82 -8.51 42.34 13.84
C THR A 82 -9.03 41.25 12.90
N VAL A 83 -8.13 40.59 12.18
CA VAL A 83 -8.45 39.46 11.31
C VAL A 83 -8.99 38.27 12.12
N GLN A 84 -8.32 37.89 13.20
CA GLN A 84 -8.72 36.78 14.06
C GLN A 84 -10.08 37.02 14.75
N ASP A 85 -10.31 38.23 15.23
CA ASP A 85 -11.63 38.64 15.75
C ASP A 85 -12.70 38.58 14.65
N GLY A 86 -12.34 38.97 13.43
CA GLY A 86 -13.19 38.85 12.25
C GLY A 86 -13.55 37.43 11.90
N LEU A 87 -12.59 36.50 11.95
CA LEU A 87 -12.83 35.07 11.73
C LEU A 87 -13.81 34.51 12.78
N ASN A 88 -13.66 34.93 14.04
CA ASN A 88 -14.58 34.52 15.11
C ASN A 88 -15.99 35.10 14.91
N LEU A 89 -16.08 36.38 14.56
CA LEU A 89 -17.35 37.07 14.33
C LEU A 89 -18.10 36.50 13.13
N MET A 90 -17.42 36.20 12.02
CA MET A 90 -18.05 35.62 10.84
C MET A 90 -18.50 34.16 11.05
N ASN A 91 -17.73 33.35 11.80
CA ASN A 91 -18.21 32.03 12.23
C ASN A 91 -19.47 32.17 13.09
N SER A 92 -19.48 33.11 14.03
CA SER A 92 -20.67 33.38 14.86
C SER A 92 -21.88 33.80 14.01
N MET A 93 -21.66 34.66 13.01
CA MET A 93 -22.70 35.12 12.11
C MET A 93 -23.23 34.02 11.18
N LEU A 94 -22.41 33.07 10.74
CA LEU A 94 -22.87 31.93 9.94
C LEU A 94 -24.01 31.19 10.66
N TYR A 95 -23.85 30.90 11.95
CA TYR A 95 -24.85 30.19 12.75
C TYR A 95 -26.02 31.07 13.19
N GLN A 96 -25.82 32.38 13.33
CA GLN A 96 -26.93 33.31 13.59
C GLN A 96 -27.83 33.46 12.35
N LEU A 97 -27.23 33.55 11.17
CA LEU A 97 -27.95 33.69 9.91
C LEU A 97 -28.50 32.37 9.41
N PHE A 98 -27.88 31.24 9.72
CA PHE A 98 -28.32 29.90 9.31
C PHE A 98 -28.32 28.93 10.51
N PRO A 99 -29.31 29.01 11.42
CA PRO A 99 -29.34 28.20 12.64
C PRO A 99 -29.32 26.68 12.40
N ASP A 100 -29.91 26.24 11.28
CA ASP A 100 -29.96 24.84 10.86
C ASP A 100 -28.57 24.25 10.53
N MET A 101 -27.51 25.09 10.41
CA MET A 101 -26.13 24.58 10.28
C MET A 101 -25.69 23.75 11.48
N ASN A 102 -26.24 24.01 12.67
CA ASN A 102 -25.90 23.23 13.87
C ASN A 102 -26.28 21.75 13.76
N SER A 103 -27.23 21.37 12.89
CA SER A 103 -27.55 19.95 12.67
C SER A 103 -26.54 19.26 11.75
N LYS A 104 -25.69 20.02 11.04
CA LYS A 104 -24.64 19.49 10.14
C LYS A 104 -23.28 19.44 10.80
N ARG A 105 -22.91 20.51 11.51
CA ARG A 105 -21.64 20.59 12.22
C ARG A 105 -21.77 21.54 13.40
N GLU A 106 -21.09 21.23 14.49
CA GLU A 106 -21.12 22.13 15.64
C GLU A 106 -20.33 23.42 15.36
N ARG A 107 -20.78 24.53 15.94
CA ARG A 107 -20.10 25.83 15.81
C ARG A 107 -18.64 25.80 16.23
N ILE A 108 -18.31 25.04 17.28
CA ILE A 108 -16.94 24.89 17.79
C ILE A 108 -16.04 24.15 16.79
N GLU A 109 -16.57 23.15 16.09
CA GLU A 109 -15.84 22.40 15.06
C GLU A 109 -15.63 23.27 13.82
N THR A 110 -16.64 24.03 13.41
CA THR A 110 -16.51 24.99 12.29
C THR A 110 -15.49 26.08 12.61
N TYR A 111 -15.46 26.55 13.87
CA TYR A 111 -14.42 27.47 14.32
C TYR A 111 -13.01 26.89 14.17
N LYS A 112 -12.81 25.62 14.53
CA LYS A 112 -11.51 24.95 14.35
C LYS A 112 -11.12 24.91 12.87
N ILE A 113 -12.01 24.45 11.98
CA ILE A 113 -11.74 24.34 10.54
C ILE A 113 -11.41 25.70 9.92
N VAL A 114 -12.17 26.74 10.29
CA VAL A 114 -11.93 28.11 9.83
C VAL A 114 -10.49 28.54 10.13
N ASN A 115 -10.01 28.29 11.35
CA ASN A 115 -8.66 28.67 11.75
C ASN A 115 -7.59 27.74 11.13
N GLN A 116 -7.84 26.44 11.04
CA GLN A 116 -6.95 25.50 10.35
C GLN A 116 -6.73 25.94 8.90
N MET A 117 -7.82 26.21 8.18
CA MET A 117 -7.79 26.58 6.77
C MET A 117 -7.19 27.98 6.55
N PHE A 118 -7.65 28.99 7.29
CA PHE A 118 -7.15 30.35 7.12
C PHE A 118 -5.65 30.46 7.40
N TRP A 119 -5.22 30.01 8.59
CA TRP A 119 -3.82 30.12 8.98
C TRP A 119 -2.93 29.16 8.21
N GLY A 120 -3.42 27.94 7.91
CA GLY A 120 -2.72 26.98 7.08
C GLY A 120 -2.42 27.46 5.66
N GLU A 121 -3.41 28.06 4.99
CA GLU A 121 -3.22 28.64 3.66
C GLU A 121 -2.35 29.90 3.68
N TYR A 122 -2.47 30.73 4.72
CA TYR A 122 -1.58 31.87 4.92
C TYR A 122 -0.10 31.41 5.02
N PHE A 123 0.18 30.42 5.86
CA PHE A 123 1.53 29.85 5.98
C PHE A 123 2.01 29.23 4.67
N TYR A 124 1.13 28.51 3.96
CA TYR A 124 1.43 27.94 2.64
C TYR A 124 1.91 29.00 1.64
N HIS A 125 1.21 30.12 1.53
CA HIS A 125 1.60 31.20 0.61
C HIS A 125 2.97 31.79 0.95
N HIS A 126 3.29 31.95 2.23
CA HIS A 126 4.64 32.34 2.66
C HIS A 126 5.69 31.26 2.36
N GLY A 127 5.32 29.98 2.46
CA GLY A 127 6.14 28.85 2.02
C GLY A 127 6.46 28.91 0.53
N VAL A 128 5.49 29.24 -0.32
CA VAL A 128 5.66 29.40 -1.78
C VAL A 128 6.69 30.50 -2.08
N ASP A 129 6.60 31.63 -1.40
CA ASP A 129 7.54 32.74 -1.57
C ASP A 129 8.93 32.44 -1.01
N GLY A 130 9.02 31.71 0.10
CA GLY A 130 10.27 31.15 0.62
C GLY A 130 10.94 30.24 -0.41
N ALA A 131 10.22 29.29 -0.98
CA ALA A 131 10.71 28.37 -2.00
C ALA A 131 11.22 29.09 -3.26
N LYS A 132 10.53 30.15 -3.70
CA LYS A 132 10.98 30.98 -4.83
C LYS A 132 12.28 31.73 -4.55
N ARG A 133 12.49 32.20 -3.30
CA ARG A 133 13.67 32.98 -2.89
C ARG A 133 14.94 32.15 -2.74
N VAL A 134 14.82 30.92 -2.25
CA VAL A 134 15.96 30.01 -2.05
C VAL A 134 16.46 29.42 -3.38
N GLY A 135 15.65 29.53 -4.45
CA GLY A 135 15.82 28.72 -5.66
C GLY A 135 15.43 27.27 -5.34
N LYS A 136 14.87 26.52 -6.29
CA LYS A 136 14.56 25.10 -6.06
C LYS A 136 15.84 24.34 -5.72
N THR A 137 16.16 24.21 -4.43
CA THR A 137 17.06 23.19 -3.92
C THR A 137 16.17 22.00 -3.57
N ASP A 138 16.53 20.82 -4.07
CA ASP A 138 15.76 19.57 -4.00
C ASP A 138 15.52 19.02 -2.58
N GLU A 139 15.72 19.81 -1.53
CA GLU A 139 15.78 19.34 -0.14
C GLU A 139 14.51 19.63 0.69
N LEU A 140 13.71 20.67 0.37
CA LEU A 140 12.52 21.03 1.17
C LEU A 140 11.32 21.39 0.28
N SER A 141 10.17 20.79 0.58
CA SER A 141 8.89 21.10 -0.03
C SER A 141 8.36 22.48 0.41
N VAL A 142 7.44 23.04 -0.38
CA VAL A 142 6.73 24.29 -0.04
C VAL A 142 6.09 24.23 1.35
N TRP A 143 5.53 23.08 1.72
CA TRP A 143 4.90 22.87 3.02
C TRP A 143 5.92 22.82 4.17
N GLN A 144 7.09 22.20 3.97
CA GLN A 144 8.16 22.25 4.97
C GLN A 144 8.67 23.68 5.18
N ILE A 145 8.78 24.47 4.12
CA ILE A 145 9.15 25.89 4.21
C ILE A 145 8.03 26.70 4.89
N ALA A 146 6.76 26.37 4.64
CA ALA A 146 5.61 26.98 5.33
C ALA A 146 5.64 26.72 6.84
N LYS A 147 5.98 25.49 7.26
CA LYS A 147 6.15 25.14 8.67
C LYS A 147 7.30 25.93 9.32
N MET A 148 8.46 25.97 8.66
CA MET A 148 9.60 26.77 9.15
C MET A 148 9.22 28.25 9.30
N PHE A 149 8.47 28.82 8.35
CA PHE A 149 7.98 30.18 8.46
C PHE A 149 7.08 30.38 9.70
N ALA A 150 6.15 29.45 9.96
CA ALA A 150 5.29 29.52 11.14
C ALA A 150 6.09 29.42 12.46
N GLU A 151 7.08 28.53 12.51
CA GLU A 151 7.98 28.35 13.67
C GLU A 151 8.83 29.61 13.92
N ASP A 152 9.44 30.17 12.88
CA ASP A 152 10.39 31.28 12.98
C ASP A 152 9.71 32.64 13.24
N TYR A 153 8.57 32.91 12.61
CA TYR A 153 7.93 34.24 12.66
C TYR A 153 6.79 34.35 13.67
N TRP A 154 6.12 33.23 13.97
CA TRP A 154 4.98 33.20 14.88
C TRP A 154 5.27 32.50 16.20
N LYS A 155 6.54 32.10 16.43
CA LYS A 155 7.06 31.59 17.71
C LYS A 155 6.27 30.39 18.26
N PHE A 156 5.99 29.42 17.39
CA PHE A 156 5.33 28.18 17.75
C PHE A 156 6.03 27.49 18.94
N GLY A 157 5.30 27.30 20.05
CA GLY A 157 5.82 26.66 21.27
C GLY A 157 6.25 27.61 22.41
N GLU A 158 6.15 28.93 22.26
CA GLU A 158 6.33 29.90 23.35
C GLU A 158 5.03 30.15 24.14
N GLU A 159 5.12 30.59 25.41
CA GLU A 159 3.95 30.82 26.30
C GLU A 159 2.93 31.85 25.76
N GLU A 160 3.33 32.74 24.85
CA GLU A 160 2.47 33.75 24.20
C GLU A 160 1.84 33.24 22.88
N PHE A 161 1.98 31.96 22.53
CA PHE A 161 1.50 31.42 21.27
C PHE A 161 -0.03 31.31 21.23
N MET A 162 -0.66 31.92 20.21
CA MET A 162 -2.11 31.89 20.08
C MET A 162 -2.60 30.50 19.65
N PRO A 163 -3.58 29.88 20.36
CA PRO A 163 -4.08 28.54 20.04
C PRO A 163 -4.61 28.38 18.60
N THR A 164 -5.04 29.46 17.95
CA THR A 164 -5.56 29.42 16.57
C THR A 164 -4.47 29.31 15.51
N PHE A 165 -3.26 29.81 15.78
CA PHE A 165 -2.10 29.57 14.90
C PHE A 165 -1.65 28.12 14.98
N ALA A 166 -1.79 27.47 16.15
CA ALA A 166 -1.51 26.05 16.32
C ALA A 166 -2.32 25.20 15.35
N LEU A 167 -3.59 25.54 15.15
CA LEU A 167 -4.49 24.90 14.19
C LEU A 167 -4.00 25.08 12.74
N GLY A 168 -3.45 26.25 12.39
CA GLY A 168 -2.83 26.46 11.09
C GLY A 168 -1.56 25.62 10.88
N VAL A 169 -0.74 25.47 11.93
CA VAL A 169 0.45 24.61 11.88
C VAL A 169 0.05 23.14 11.76
N GLU A 170 -0.96 22.68 12.50
CA GLU A 170 -1.54 21.33 12.35
C GLU A 170 -2.00 21.08 10.90
N PHE A 171 -2.65 22.06 10.26
CA PHE A 171 -3.04 21.96 8.85
C PHE A 171 -1.82 21.81 7.93
N VAL A 172 -0.77 22.61 8.14
CA VAL A 172 0.49 22.51 7.38
C VAL A 172 1.17 21.16 7.63
N GLU A 173 1.22 20.67 8.86
CA GLU A 173 1.80 19.38 9.22
C GLU A 173 1.06 18.21 8.58
N LYS A 174 -0.28 18.27 8.56
CA LYS A 174 -1.11 17.32 7.81
C LYS A 174 -0.73 17.30 6.33
N HIS A 175 -0.60 18.48 5.71
CA HIS A 175 -0.18 18.56 4.30
C HIS A 175 1.28 18.14 4.10
N ILE A 176 2.19 18.38 5.05
CA ILE A 176 3.56 17.85 5.01
C ILE A 176 3.51 16.32 5.05
N GLN A 177 2.69 15.72 5.90
CA GLN A 177 2.55 14.26 6.00
C GLN A 177 1.93 13.67 4.72
N GLU A 178 0.91 14.31 4.17
CA GLU A 178 0.24 13.93 2.91
C GLU A 178 1.12 14.14 1.66
N ASN A 179 2.04 15.11 1.67
CA ASN A 179 2.98 15.39 0.56
C ASN A 179 4.39 14.81 0.77
N LEU A 180 4.67 14.21 1.94
CA LEU A 180 5.82 13.34 2.20
C LEU A 180 5.53 11.89 1.79
N GLU A 181 4.46 11.63 1.03
CA GLU A 181 4.08 10.29 0.61
C GLU A 181 5.23 9.68 -0.22
N PRO A 182 5.78 8.54 0.21
CA PRO A 182 6.86 7.85 -0.48
C PRO A 182 6.33 7.17 -1.76
N GLU A 183 6.11 7.96 -2.80
CA GLU A 183 5.69 7.49 -4.13
C GLU A 183 6.59 6.37 -4.65
N LYS A 184 7.89 6.43 -4.33
CA LYS A 184 8.91 5.51 -4.84
C LYS A 184 8.61 4.04 -4.58
N LYS A 185 8.09 3.69 -3.39
CA LYS A 185 7.87 2.27 -3.05
C LYS A 185 6.59 1.73 -3.65
N LEU A 186 5.52 2.52 -3.62
CA LEU A 186 4.27 2.17 -4.28
C LEU A 186 4.50 2.02 -5.79
N GLU A 187 5.23 2.96 -6.40
CA GLU A 187 5.61 2.92 -7.80
C GLU A 187 6.50 1.70 -8.13
N LEU A 188 7.47 1.37 -7.27
CA LEU A 188 8.29 0.17 -7.43
C LEU A 188 7.44 -1.11 -7.43
N ILE A 189 6.52 -1.25 -6.48
CA ILE A 189 5.59 -2.39 -6.39
C ILE A 189 4.72 -2.45 -7.64
N GLN A 190 4.14 -1.31 -8.05
CA GLN A 190 3.33 -1.20 -9.25
C GLN A 190 4.11 -1.60 -10.50
N ASN A 191 5.34 -1.11 -10.65
CA ASN A 191 6.21 -1.42 -11.78
C ASN A 191 6.56 -2.91 -11.82
N LEU A 192 6.78 -3.56 -10.68
CA LEU A 192 6.98 -5.01 -10.63
C LEU A 192 5.72 -5.77 -11.07
N LEU A 193 4.53 -5.39 -10.58
CA LEU A 193 3.29 -6.05 -10.99
C LEU A 193 3.00 -5.84 -12.48
N VAL A 194 3.29 -4.66 -13.03
CA VAL A 194 3.21 -4.36 -14.47
C VAL A 194 4.21 -5.20 -15.25
N ARG A 195 5.48 -5.26 -14.81
CA ARG A 195 6.56 -6.03 -15.42
C ARG A 195 6.18 -7.49 -15.61
N PHE A 196 5.50 -8.09 -14.62
CA PHE A 196 5.04 -9.48 -14.68
C PHE A 196 3.65 -9.69 -15.31
N GLY A 197 3.03 -8.63 -15.84
CA GLY A 197 1.80 -8.71 -16.60
C GLY A 197 0.55 -9.03 -15.76
N TYR A 198 0.52 -8.66 -14.48
CA TYR A 198 -0.70 -8.77 -13.67
C TYR A 198 -1.75 -7.76 -14.13
N SER A 199 -3.02 -8.15 -14.09
CA SER A 199 -4.15 -7.28 -14.41
C SER A 199 -4.35 -6.18 -13.37
N GLU A 200 -5.05 -5.09 -13.70
CA GLU A 200 -5.35 -4.02 -12.72
C GLU A 200 -6.10 -4.55 -11.49
N ASP A 201 -7.08 -5.46 -11.70
CA ASP A 201 -7.77 -6.11 -10.59
C ASP A 201 -6.79 -6.90 -9.71
N ALA A 202 -5.92 -7.72 -10.31
CA ALA A 202 -4.91 -8.46 -9.54
C ALA A 202 -3.97 -7.53 -8.76
N LYS A 203 -3.63 -6.35 -9.30
CA LYS A 203 -2.82 -5.34 -8.60
C LYS A 203 -3.54 -4.79 -7.38
N ASN A 204 -4.80 -4.37 -7.53
CA ASN A 204 -5.61 -3.87 -6.42
C ASN A 204 -5.78 -4.93 -5.34
N GLY A 205 -6.11 -6.17 -5.72
CA GLY A 205 -6.22 -7.29 -4.78
C GLY A 205 -4.91 -7.64 -4.09
N PHE A 206 -3.79 -7.58 -4.81
CA PHE A 206 -2.46 -7.75 -4.23
C PHE A 206 -2.16 -6.65 -3.22
N MET A 207 -2.43 -5.38 -3.53
CA MET A 207 -2.18 -4.28 -2.60
C MET A 207 -3.04 -4.42 -1.33
N PHE A 208 -4.28 -4.85 -1.47
CA PHE A 208 -5.16 -5.18 -0.33
C PHE A 208 -4.56 -6.30 0.53
N PHE A 209 -4.12 -7.40 -0.07
CA PHE A 209 -3.44 -8.47 0.65
C PHE A 209 -2.14 -7.98 1.32
N LEU A 210 -1.31 -7.21 0.60
CA LEU A 210 -0.04 -6.67 1.11
C LEU A 210 -0.27 -5.83 2.36
N GLY A 211 -1.33 -5.02 2.36
CA GLY A 211 -1.80 -4.28 3.53
C GLY A 211 -2.04 -5.18 4.74
N GLY A 212 -2.84 -6.24 4.57
CA GLY A 212 -3.02 -7.24 5.63
C GLY A 212 -1.72 -7.91 6.07
N SER A 213 -0.87 -8.27 5.10
CA SER A 213 0.39 -8.94 5.36
C SER A 213 1.29 -8.11 6.28
N ILE A 214 1.35 -6.79 6.11
CA ILE A 214 2.28 -5.92 6.86
C ILE A 214 1.99 -5.90 8.37
N LEU A 215 0.79 -6.33 8.77
CA LEU A 215 0.38 -6.48 10.17
C LEU A 215 0.94 -7.76 10.83
N LEU A 216 1.59 -8.64 10.06
CA LEU A 216 2.04 -9.95 10.51
C LEU A 216 3.57 -9.99 10.68
N PRO A 217 4.13 -9.61 11.85
CA PRO A 217 5.55 -9.76 12.13
C PRO A 217 5.96 -11.25 12.22
N ARG A 218 7.12 -11.62 11.67
CA ARG A 218 7.70 -12.96 11.84
C ARG A 218 8.60 -13.00 13.08
N THR A 219 9.24 -11.88 13.41
CA THR A 219 10.06 -11.69 14.60
C THR A 219 9.68 -10.40 15.34
N LYS A 220 10.19 -10.19 16.56
CA LYS A 220 10.00 -8.91 17.26
C LYS A 220 10.67 -7.75 16.54
N ASP A 221 11.83 -8.01 15.94
CA ASP A 221 12.62 -7.01 15.21
C ASP A 221 11.95 -6.62 13.87
N ASP A 222 11.05 -7.47 13.35
CA ASP A 222 10.27 -7.17 12.14
C ASP A 222 9.25 -6.05 12.36
N VAL A 223 8.80 -5.81 13.59
CA VAL A 223 7.70 -4.85 13.85
C VAL A 223 8.08 -3.44 13.40
N GLU A 224 9.28 -2.98 13.76
CA GLU A 224 9.79 -1.67 13.36
C GLU A 224 9.99 -1.59 11.84
N ASN A 225 10.58 -2.63 11.24
CA ASN A 225 10.80 -2.70 9.80
C ASN A 225 9.49 -2.67 9.00
N LEU A 226 8.45 -3.37 9.48
CA LEU A 226 7.13 -3.39 8.85
C LEU A 226 6.42 -2.05 9.02
N GLN A 227 6.61 -1.35 10.15
CA GLN A 227 6.08 -0.01 10.32
C GLN A 227 6.72 0.98 9.35
N ILE A 228 8.06 0.98 9.24
CA ILE A 228 8.79 1.80 8.27
C ILE A 228 8.31 1.46 6.85
N ALA A 229 8.20 0.16 6.53
CA ALA A 229 7.75 -0.29 5.22
C ALA A 229 6.31 0.14 4.91
N ARG A 230 5.41 0.14 5.89
CA ARG A 230 4.03 0.64 5.77
C ARG A 230 4.04 2.12 5.47
N GLU A 231 4.77 2.91 6.26
CA GLU A 231 4.88 4.36 6.08
C GLU A 231 5.53 4.72 4.74
N GLN A 232 6.42 3.85 4.24
CA GLN A 232 7.00 3.92 2.89
C GLN A 232 6.04 3.57 1.75
N ILE A 233 4.92 2.92 2.00
CA ILE A 233 3.88 2.72 0.99
C ILE A 233 2.84 3.83 1.10
N SER A 234 2.30 4.06 2.31
CA SER A 234 1.40 5.17 2.60
C SER A 234 1.28 5.42 4.09
N LYS A 235 1.32 6.70 4.48
CA LYS A 235 0.98 7.16 5.84
C LYS A 235 -0.52 7.31 5.95
N PHE A 236 -1.08 6.76 7.03
CA PHE A 236 -2.52 6.85 7.31
C PHE A 236 -2.83 6.45 8.75
N ASP A 237 -3.86 7.03 9.35
CA ASP A 237 -4.39 6.61 10.65
C ASP A 237 -5.59 5.68 10.43
N ILE A 238 -5.47 4.45 10.92
CA ILE A 238 -6.52 3.44 10.79
C ILE A 238 -7.80 3.91 11.49
N ASN A 239 -7.69 4.60 12.63
CA ASN A 239 -8.86 4.99 13.43
C ASN A 239 -9.67 6.11 12.78
N GLU A 240 -9.03 6.95 11.98
CA GLU A 240 -9.69 8.08 11.31
C GLU A 240 -10.24 7.68 9.93
N GLU A 241 -9.56 6.78 9.22
CA GLU A 241 -9.86 6.50 7.81
C GLU A 241 -10.69 5.22 7.58
N TYR A 242 -10.85 4.33 8.58
CA TYR A 242 -11.45 3.00 8.33
C TYR A 242 -12.90 3.06 7.79
N GLU A 243 -13.74 3.98 8.26
CA GLU A 243 -15.14 4.06 7.80
C GLU A 243 -15.22 4.45 6.33
N GLN A 244 -14.40 5.43 5.92
CA GLN A 244 -14.33 5.85 4.53
C GLN A 244 -13.75 4.75 3.64
N LEU A 245 -12.74 4.01 4.13
CA LEU A 245 -12.05 2.98 3.36
C LEU A 245 -12.80 1.64 3.28
N LEU A 246 -13.61 1.28 4.27
CA LEU A 246 -14.34 0.01 4.28
C LEU A 246 -15.84 0.17 4.00
N GLY A 247 -16.42 1.33 4.30
CA GLY A 247 -17.85 1.58 4.13
C GLY A 247 -18.41 1.29 2.72
N PRO A 248 -17.69 1.63 1.63
CA PRO A 248 -18.12 1.29 0.27
C PRO A 248 -18.02 -0.19 -0.09
N LEU A 249 -17.20 -0.97 0.64
CA LEU A 249 -16.83 -2.33 0.26
C LEU A 249 -17.76 -3.38 0.88
N ARG A 250 -18.02 -4.45 0.14
CA ARG A 250 -18.75 -5.63 0.65
C ARG A 250 -17.80 -6.52 1.45
N ASP A 251 -17.72 -6.29 2.76
CA ASP A 251 -16.82 -7.00 3.68
C ASP A 251 -16.92 -8.53 3.59
N ILE A 252 -18.14 -9.09 3.57
CA ILE A 252 -18.40 -10.53 3.47
C ILE A 252 -17.90 -11.08 2.14
N TYR A 253 -18.01 -10.31 1.05
CA TYR A 253 -17.53 -10.74 -0.26
C TYR A 253 -16.00 -10.86 -0.27
N LEU A 254 -15.29 -9.86 0.27
CA LEU A 254 -13.83 -9.88 0.43
C LEU A 254 -13.39 -11.05 1.31
N GLN A 255 -14.05 -11.25 2.44
CA GLN A 255 -13.76 -12.33 3.39
C GLN A 255 -13.88 -13.71 2.75
N ARG A 256 -14.94 -13.96 1.97
CA ARG A 256 -15.19 -15.24 1.32
C ARG A 256 -14.06 -15.69 0.38
N HIS A 257 -13.36 -14.75 -0.27
CA HIS A 257 -12.22 -15.07 -1.13
C HIS A 257 -11.06 -15.66 -0.32
N PHE A 258 -10.73 -15.04 0.83
CA PHE A 258 -9.71 -15.56 1.73
C PHE A 258 -10.11 -16.89 2.35
N GLU A 259 -11.35 -17.00 2.83
CA GLU A 259 -11.86 -18.24 3.44
C GLU A 259 -11.87 -19.41 2.46
N GLU A 260 -12.34 -19.18 1.23
CA GLU A 260 -12.35 -20.22 0.21
C GLU A 260 -10.93 -20.61 -0.21
N PHE A 261 -10.03 -19.63 -0.37
CA PHE A 261 -8.64 -19.93 -0.71
C PHE A 261 -7.97 -20.78 0.38
N VAL A 262 -8.10 -20.40 1.65
CA VAL A 262 -7.57 -21.18 2.80
C VAL A 262 -8.21 -22.56 2.87
N TRP A 263 -9.52 -22.66 2.66
CA TRP A 263 -10.21 -23.94 2.60
C TRP A 263 -9.67 -24.82 1.47
N ARG A 264 -9.39 -24.25 0.29
CA ARG A 264 -8.81 -24.98 -0.86
C ARG A 264 -7.38 -25.44 -0.60
N LEU A 265 -6.59 -24.69 0.17
CA LEU A 265 -5.26 -25.12 0.63
C LEU A 265 -5.30 -26.33 1.57
N GLY A 266 -6.48 -26.73 2.07
CA GLY A 266 -6.62 -27.84 3.01
C GLY A 266 -6.12 -27.51 4.42
N VAL A 267 -5.97 -26.22 4.74
CA VAL A 267 -5.57 -25.78 6.08
C VAL A 267 -6.78 -25.81 7.00
N GLU A 268 -6.69 -26.58 8.08
CA GLU A 268 -7.71 -26.63 9.12
C GLU A 268 -7.47 -25.49 10.12
N LEU A 269 -8.34 -24.48 10.08
CA LEU A 269 -8.35 -23.37 11.03
C LEU A 269 -9.61 -23.45 11.91
N GLU A 270 -9.49 -23.08 13.18
CA GLU A 270 -10.59 -23.09 14.15
C GLU A 270 -11.04 -21.67 14.51
N PRO A 271 -12.11 -21.14 13.89
CA PRO A 271 -12.66 -19.84 14.26
C PRO A 271 -13.17 -19.83 15.69
N ARG A 272 -12.91 -18.73 16.40
CA ARG A 272 -13.49 -18.44 17.71
C ARG A 272 -15.02 -18.50 17.64
N LYS A 273 -15.60 -19.27 18.56
CA LYS A 273 -17.05 -19.31 18.77
C LYS A 273 -17.46 -18.22 19.74
N ILE A 274 -18.43 -17.42 19.32
CA ILE A 274 -18.97 -16.28 20.06
C ILE A 274 -20.42 -16.64 20.44
N PRO A 275 -20.72 -16.79 21.75
CA PRO A 275 -22.08 -17.09 22.19
C PRO A 275 -22.97 -15.87 22.02
N ILE A 276 -24.16 -16.06 21.45
CA ILE A 276 -25.16 -15.00 21.35
C ILE A 276 -25.85 -14.83 22.73
N PRO A 277 -25.88 -13.62 23.32
CA PRO A 277 -26.55 -13.40 24.59
C PRO A 277 -28.02 -13.85 24.55
N ASN A 278 -28.43 -14.63 25.54
CA ASN A 278 -29.79 -15.19 25.69
C ASN A 278 -30.18 -16.20 24.58
N SER A 279 -29.21 -16.90 23.99
CA SER A 279 -29.42 -17.97 23.01
C SER A 279 -28.42 -19.11 23.25
N ASP A 280 -28.78 -20.34 22.86
CA ASP A 280 -27.87 -21.49 22.83
C ASP A 280 -27.06 -21.55 21.51
N VAL A 281 -27.14 -20.50 20.69
CA VAL A 281 -26.49 -20.40 19.39
C VAL A 281 -25.12 -19.72 19.53
N GLU A 282 -24.11 -20.32 18.92
CA GLU A 282 -22.79 -19.72 18.73
C GLU A 282 -22.60 -19.31 17.27
N VAL A 283 -21.93 -18.18 17.06
CA VAL A 283 -21.51 -17.70 15.74
C VAL A 283 -20.01 -17.57 15.68
N SER A 284 -19.44 -17.58 14.48
CA SER A 284 -18.04 -17.26 14.25
C SER A 284 -17.91 -16.17 13.21
N GLU A 285 -16.85 -15.37 13.33
CA GLU A 285 -16.51 -14.38 12.31
C GLU A 285 -16.24 -15.07 10.97
N PHE A 286 -15.53 -16.20 11.00
CA PHE A 286 -15.11 -16.93 9.82
C PHE A 286 -15.86 -18.23 9.59
N GLU A 287 -16.02 -18.60 8.32
CA GLU A 287 -16.62 -19.86 7.86
C GLU A 287 -15.83 -20.44 6.67
N PHE A 288 -14.86 -21.34 6.94
CA PHE A 288 -14.03 -21.96 5.91
C PHE A 288 -14.78 -23.05 5.13
N LYS A 289 -15.24 -22.71 3.92
CA LYS A 289 -15.91 -23.61 2.99
C LYS A 289 -15.72 -23.15 1.55
N ASN A 290 -16.20 -23.96 0.60
CA ASN A 290 -16.34 -23.51 -0.77
C ASN A 290 -17.48 -22.48 -0.90
N HIS A 291 -17.12 -21.20 -1.01
CA HIS A 291 -18.08 -20.10 -1.19
C HIS A 291 -18.45 -19.87 -2.66
N LYS A 292 -17.85 -20.63 -3.59
CA LYS A 292 -18.01 -20.51 -5.05
C LYS A 292 -17.60 -19.14 -5.59
N THR A 293 -16.64 -18.53 -4.93
CA THR A 293 -16.03 -17.26 -5.31
C THR A 293 -14.79 -17.46 -6.18
N LEU A 294 -14.04 -18.55 -5.99
CA LEU A 294 -12.85 -18.86 -6.79
C LEU A 294 -13.12 -19.93 -7.85
N ASP A 295 -13.90 -20.96 -7.49
CA ASP A 295 -14.31 -22.03 -8.40
C ASP A 295 -15.59 -22.71 -7.89
N GLU A 296 -16.41 -23.28 -8.78
CA GLU A 296 -17.65 -23.96 -8.37
C GLU A 296 -17.40 -25.35 -7.77
N THR A 297 -16.24 -25.95 -8.06
CA THR A 297 -15.89 -27.31 -7.65
C THR A 297 -15.26 -27.35 -6.27
N ASP A 298 -15.36 -28.50 -5.60
CA ASP A 298 -14.78 -28.75 -4.27
C ASP A 298 -13.30 -29.20 -4.33
N THR A 299 -12.61 -28.92 -5.43
CA THR A 299 -11.20 -29.28 -5.63
C THR A 299 -10.29 -28.57 -4.63
N LYS A 300 -9.32 -29.33 -4.10
CA LYS A 300 -8.24 -28.82 -3.25
C LYS A 300 -7.04 -28.46 -4.12
N ILE A 301 -6.23 -27.55 -3.61
CA ILE A 301 -4.94 -27.19 -4.22
C ILE A 301 -3.94 -28.27 -3.81
N GLU A 302 -3.51 -29.09 -4.76
CA GLU A 302 -2.55 -30.17 -4.53
C GLU A 302 -1.18 -29.86 -5.16
N THR A 303 -1.18 -29.05 -6.22
CA THR A 303 0.01 -28.76 -7.03
C THR A 303 0.44 -27.30 -6.96
N TYR A 304 1.64 -27.01 -7.46
CA TYR A 304 2.17 -25.66 -7.53
C TYR A 304 1.37 -24.80 -8.53
N PHE A 305 1.06 -25.30 -9.72
CA PHE A 305 0.35 -24.50 -10.72
C PHE A 305 -1.12 -24.24 -10.36
N GLU A 306 -1.78 -25.17 -9.66
CA GLU A 306 -3.11 -24.90 -9.08
C GLU A 306 -3.05 -23.77 -8.06
N ARG A 307 -1.99 -23.73 -7.23
CA ARG A 307 -1.80 -22.66 -6.25
C ARG A 307 -1.68 -21.30 -6.92
N GLU A 308 -0.92 -21.20 -8.02
CA GLU A 308 -0.81 -19.96 -8.80
C GLU A 308 -2.17 -19.51 -9.35
N ASP A 309 -2.91 -20.41 -9.99
CA ASP A 309 -4.23 -20.10 -10.55
C ASP A 309 -5.20 -19.62 -9.46
N PHE A 310 -5.34 -20.38 -8.37
CA PHE A 310 -6.25 -20.02 -7.28
C PHE A 310 -5.83 -18.75 -6.53
N LEU A 311 -4.52 -18.51 -6.36
CA LEU A 311 -4.02 -17.28 -5.76
C LEU A 311 -4.37 -16.08 -6.65
N ASN A 312 -4.09 -16.18 -7.95
CA ASN A 312 -4.41 -15.11 -8.90
C ASN A 312 -5.93 -14.85 -8.97
N ARG A 313 -6.77 -15.89 -8.97
CA ARG A 313 -8.24 -15.75 -8.90
C ARG A 313 -8.69 -15.03 -7.63
N MET A 314 -8.09 -15.36 -6.48
CA MET A 314 -8.38 -14.68 -5.21
C MET A 314 -8.03 -13.19 -5.30
N LEU A 315 -6.84 -12.85 -5.80
CA LEU A 315 -6.39 -11.47 -5.98
C LEU A 315 -7.30 -10.72 -6.95
N VAL A 316 -7.63 -11.29 -8.11
CA VAL A 316 -8.56 -10.68 -9.08
C VAL A 316 -9.96 -10.49 -8.48
N GLY A 317 -10.46 -11.48 -7.73
CA GLY A 317 -11.80 -11.42 -7.12
C GLY A 317 -11.94 -10.29 -6.11
N ILE A 318 -10.93 -10.11 -5.25
CA ILE A 318 -10.80 -8.98 -4.32
C ILE A 318 -10.63 -7.67 -5.11
N GLY A 319 -9.76 -7.68 -6.10
CA GLY A 319 -9.46 -6.55 -6.98
C GLY A 319 -10.69 -5.96 -7.65
N LYS A 320 -11.57 -6.82 -8.17
CA LYS A 320 -12.82 -6.39 -8.82
C LYS A 320 -13.72 -5.61 -7.88
N GLU A 321 -13.79 -5.98 -6.60
CA GLU A 321 -14.58 -5.23 -5.60
C GLU A 321 -14.00 -3.82 -5.40
N LEU A 322 -12.67 -3.73 -5.32
CA LEU A 322 -11.96 -2.46 -5.14
C LEU A 322 -12.10 -1.57 -6.38
N SER A 323 -11.84 -2.13 -7.57
CA SER A 323 -11.98 -1.44 -8.85
C SER A 323 -13.42 -0.96 -9.09
N SER A 324 -14.43 -1.73 -8.68
CA SER A 324 -15.85 -1.35 -8.83
C SER A 324 -16.26 -0.17 -7.93
N ASN A 325 -15.45 0.16 -6.93
CA ASN A 325 -15.63 1.30 -6.03
C ASN A 325 -14.59 2.41 -6.29
N ASP A 326 -13.93 2.39 -7.46
CA ASP A 326 -12.94 3.38 -7.90
C ASP A 326 -11.70 3.49 -6.98
N TYR A 327 -11.29 2.40 -6.33
CA TYR A 327 -10.09 2.39 -5.48
C TYR A 327 -8.83 2.38 -6.33
N ASP A 328 -7.89 3.26 -5.99
CA ASP A 328 -6.51 3.15 -6.47
C ASP A 328 -5.68 2.13 -5.65
N LEU A 329 -4.43 1.90 -6.06
CA LEU A 329 -3.52 0.96 -5.40
C LEU A 329 -3.24 1.34 -3.93
N ARG A 330 -3.18 2.64 -3.64
CA ARG A 330 -2.89 3.17 -2.30
C ARG A 330 -4.08 2.95 -1.38
N GLN A 331 -5.27 3.31 -1.84
CA GLN A 331 -6.54 3.05 -1.14
C GLN A 331 -6.74 1.55 -0.93
N SER A 332 -6.44 0.72 -1.93
CA SER A 332 -6.50 -0.75 -1.81
C SER A 332 -5.61 -1.26 -0.69
N PHE A 333 -4.36 -0.77 -0.60
CA PHE A 333 -3.45 -1.09 0.49
C PHE A 333 -3.97 -0.68 1.87
N LYS A 334 -4.43 0.57 2.02
CA LYS A 334 -4.99 1.06 3.29
C LYS A 334 -6.24 0.27 3.69
N ALA A 335 -7.12 -0.03 2.74
CA ALA A 335 -8.33 -0.84 2.96
C ALA A 335 -7.98 -2.24 3.44
N GLY A 336 -6.94 -2.87 2.87
CA GLY A 336 -6.43 -4.15 3.34
C GLY A 336 -6.03 -4.12 4.82
N ILE A 337 -5.26 -3.12 5.23
CA ILE A 337 -4.88 -2.94 6.63
C ILE A 337 -6.12 -2.78 7.53
N CYS A 338 -7.04 -1.89 7.15
CA CYS A 338 -8.25 -1.64 7.92
C CYS A 338 -9.09 -2.92 8.06
N PHE A 339 -9.28 -3.66 6.96
CA PHE A 339 -10.06 -4.89 6.93
C PHE A 339 -9.50 -5.92 7.91
N PHE A 340 -8.22 -6.27 7.79
CA PHE A 340 -7.62 -7.27 8.67
C PHE A 340 -7.51 -6.80 10.13
N ASN A 341 -7.34 -5.50 10.37
CA ASN A 341 -7.38 -4.94 11.73
C ASN A 341 -8.77 -5.11 12.36
N VAL A 342 -9.85 -4.83 11.63
CA VAL A 342 -11.23 -5.02 12.12
C VAL A 342 -11.50 -6.50 12.40
N LYS A 343 -11.12 -7.41 11.49
CA LYS A 343 -11.30 -8.86 11.69
C LYS A 343 -10.51 -9.37 12.90
N ALA A 344 -9.31 -8.86 13.13
CA ALA A 344 -8.48 -9.21 14.28
C ALA A 344 -9.08 -8.74 15.62
N GLN A 345 -9.90 -7.69 15.66
CA GLN A 345 -10.60 -7.28 16.89
C GLN A 345 -11.63 -8.33 17.35
N VAL A 346 -12.18 -9.10 16.40
CA VAL A 346 -13.14 -10.17 16.69
C VAL A 346 -12.40 -11.48 17.00
N ASP A 347 -11.47 -11.86 16.11
CA ASP A 347 -10.68 -13.09 16.21
C ASP A 347 -9.26 -12.91 15.66
N ALA A 348 -8.37 -12.40 16.51
CA ALA A 348 -6.97 -12.16 16.19
C ALA A 348 -6.21 -13.42 15.76
N ASN A 349 -6.47 -14.56 16.42
CA ASN A 349 -5.76 -15.81 16.15
C ASN A 349 -6.10 -16.31 14.75
N CYS A 350 -7.40 -16.48 14.45
CA CYS A 350 -7.82 -16.97 13.15
C CYS A 350 -7.44 -16.00 12.02
N THR A 351 -7.54 -14.69 12.24
CA THR A 351 -7.09 -13.67 11.27
C THR A 351 -5.60 -13.80 10.95
N THR A 352 -4.77 -14.00 11.98
CA THR A 352 -3.33 -14.22 11.85
C THR A 352 -3.03 -15.51 11.08
N GLU A 353 -3.77 -16.58 11.36
CA GLU A 353 -3.59 -17.88 10.70
C GLU A 353 -4.01 -17.86 9.23
N ILE A 354 -5.08 -17.14 8.88
CA ILE A 354 -5.45 -16.87 7.48
C ILE A 354 -4.29 -16.18 6.76
N LEU A 355 -3.79 -15.08 7.31
CA LEU A 355 -2.67 -14.34 6.70
C LEU A 355 -1.41 -15.20 6.58
N ARG A 356 -1.12 -16.07 7.56
CA ARG A 356 0.00 -17.02 7.50
C ARG A 356 -0.20 -18.07 6.42
N ALA A 357 -1.41 -18.63 6.30
CA ALA A 357 -1.73 -19.61 5.28
C ALA A 357 -1.52 -19.01 3.88
N VAL A 358 -2.04 -17.81 3.64
CA VAL A 358 -1.84 -17.11 2.35
C VAL A 358 -0.37 -16.75 2.11
N ASN A 359 0.34 -16.21 3.12
CA ASN A 359 1.77 -15.91 3.00
C ASN A 359 2.62 -17.18 2.70
N GLY A 360 2.27 -18.31 3.31
CA GLY A 360 2.94 -19.59 3.08
C GLY A 360 2.63 -20.22 1.71
N SER A 361 1.61 -19.72 1.02
CA SER A 361 1.20 -20.18 -0.30
C SER A 361 1.46 -19.14 -1.41
N LEU A 362 2.24 -18.09 -1.14
CA LEU A 362 2.58 -17.13 -2.19
C LEU A 362 3.42 -17.82 -3.26
N THR A 363 3.19 -17.43 -4.50
CA THR A 363 4.03 -17.87 -5.61
C THR A 363 5.26 -16.98 -5.73
N PRO A 364 6.36 -17.46 -6.33
CA PRO A 364 7.67 -16.82 -6.37
C PRO A 364 7.64 -15.32 -6.66
N ILE A 365 6.93 -14.91 -7.71
CA ILE A 365 6.83 -13.51 -8.10
C ILE A 365 6.07 -12.69 -7.04
N ILE A 366 4.90 -13.16 -6.59
CA ILE A 366 4.11 -12.45 -5.57
C ILE A 366 4.85 -12.41 -4.23
N ASP A 367 5.53 -13.48 -3.84
CA ASP A 367 6.36 -13.55 -2.65
C ASP A 367 7.53 -12.56 -2.72
N PHE A 368 8.18 -12.45 -3.89
CA PHE A 368 9.21 -11.45 -4.11
C PHE A 368 8.67 -10.02 -3.95
N ILE A 369 7.55 -9.70 -4.61
CA ILE A 369 6.95 -8.36 -4.53
C ILE A 369 6.47 -8.07 -3.10
N THR A 370 5.96 -9.09 -2.40
CA THR A 370 5.60 -9.00 -0.98
C THR A 370 6.82 -8.71 -0.11
N MET A 371 7.97 -9.35 -0.38
CA MET A 371 9.23 -9.07 0.29
C MET A 371 9.68 -7.61 0.08
N VAL A 372 9.59 -7.10 -1.16
CA VAL A 372 9.87 -5.69 -1.48
C VAL A 372 8.94 -4.76 -0.70
N GLY A 373 7.63 -5.05 -0.72
CA GLY A 373 6.63 -4.25 0.00
C GLY A 373 6.85 -4.21 1.51
N ARG A 374 7.37 -5.30 2.09
CA ARG A 374 7.58 -5.46 3.54
C ARG A 374 8.98 -5.07 4.01
N SER A 375 9.94 -4.87 3.12
CA SER A 375 11.31 -4.48 3.45
C SER A 375 11.47 -2.97 3.48
N PRO A 376 12.10 -2.36 4.50
CA PRO A 376 12.37 -0.92 4.52
C PRO A 376 13.46 -0.50 3.51
N THR A 377 14.26 -1.45 3.02
CA THR A 377 15.29 -1.21 2.00
C THR A 377 14.81 -1.69 0.64
N ASP A 378 15.18 -0.94 -0.40
CA ASP A 378 14.98 -1.37 -1.79
C ASP A 378 15.80 -2.64 -2.03
N VAL A 379 15.12 -3.72 -2.41
CA VAL A 379 15.74 -5.00 -2.72
C VAL A 379 15.69 -5.23 -4.23
N PHE A 380 16.43 -4.44 -5.01
CA PHE A 380 16.73 -4.81 -6.39
C PHE A 380 17.69 -3.85 -7.12
N ASP A 381 18.69 -4.39 -7.81
CA ASP A 381 19.17 -3.81 -9.06
C ASP A 381 19.68 -4.93 -9.98
N GLY A 382 19.23 -4.95 -11.25
CA GLY A 382 19.86 -5.73 -12.31
C GLY A 382 19.53 -7.22 -12.53
N TYR A 383 18.57 -7.87 -11.84
CA TYR A 383 18.19 -9.26 -12.19
C TYR A 383 17.18 -9.35 -13.35
N LEU A 384 17.28 -10.46 -14.08
CA LEU A 384 16.28 -10.90 -15.07
C LEU A 384 15.00 -11.38 -14.38
N ASP A 385 13.88 -11.38 -15.12
CA ASP A 385 12.56 -11.78 -14.63
C ASP A 385 12.56 -13.22 -14.08
N ILE A 386 13.21 -14.13 -14.80
CA ILE A 386 13.37 -15.54 -14.41
C ILE A 386 14.21 -15.67 -13.14
N GLN A 387 15.22 -14.81 -12.95
CA GLN A 387 16.07 -14.80 -11.75
C GLN A 387 15.32 -14.28 -10.52
N ILE A 388 14.42 -13.30 -10.68
CA ILE A 388 13.52 -12.85 -9.60
C ILE A 388 12.70 -14.03 -9.06
N SER A 389 12.04 -14.75 -9.97
CA SER A 389 11.26 -15.94 -9.61
C SER A 389 12.15 -17.01 -8.97
N LEU A 390 13.28 -17.36 -9.61
CA LEU A 390 14.19 -18.38 -9.12
C LEU A 390 14.74 -18.08 -7.72
N TYR A 391 15.10 -16.83 -7.43
CA TYR A 391 15.61 -16.41 -6.12
C TYR A 391 14.68 -16.83 -4.98
N THR A 392 13.38 -16.57 -5.14
CA THR A 392 12.39 -16.92 -4.12
C THR A 392 12.13 -18.42 -3.99
N ILE A 393 12.29 -19.19 -5.07
CA ILE A 393 12.23 -20.65 -5.04
C ILE A 393 13.39 -21.19 -4.20
N ILE A 394 14.61 -20.69 -4.42
CA ILE A 394 15.81 -21.33 -3.87
C ILE A 394 16.18 -20.84 -2.47
N ARG A 395 15.74 -19.65 -2.04
CA ARG A 395 16.16 -19.02 -0.76
C ARG A 395 15.80 -19.83 0.50
N VAL A 396 14.98 -20.87 0.37
CA VAL A 396 14.62 -21.79 1.45
C VAL A 396 15.70 -22.86 1.71
N HIS A 397 16.62 -23.04 0.76
CA HIS A 397 17.74 -23.98 0.85
C HIS A 397 18.95 -23.36 1.55
N SER A 398 19.98 -24.18 1.80
CA SER A 398 21.23 -23.69 2.39
C SER A 398 21.95 -22.71 1.46
N GLU A 399 22.73 -21.81 2.06
CA GLU A 399 23.52 -20.81 1.32
C GLU A 399 24.44 -21.46 0.28
N GLU A 400 24.98 -22.64 0.58
CA GLU A 400 25.87 -23.38 -0.31
C GLU A 400 25.12 -23.96 -1.52
N PHE A 401 23.94 -24.56 -1.28
CA PHE A 401 23.06 -25.02 -2.36
C PHE A 401 22.66 -23.85 -3.27
N CYS A 402 22.24 -22.74 -2.65
CA CYS A 402 21.86 -21.53 -3.38
C CYS A 402 23.00 -20.99 -4.23
N LYS A 403 24.23 -20.91 -3.71
CA LYS A 403 25.40 -20.43 -4.45
C LYS A 403 25.71 -21.27 -5.68
N VAL A 404 25.68 -22.59 -5.55
CA VAL A 404 26.02 -23.48 -6.67
C VAL A 404 24.92 -23.48 -7.73
N LEU A 405 23.65 -23.51 -7.31
CA LEU A 405 22.52 -23.34 -8.22
C LEU A 405 22.56 -21.96 -8.91
N TRP A 406 22.91 -20.90 -8.19
CA TRP A 406 23.07 -19.57 -8.77
C TRP A 406 24.22 -19.53 -9.79
N GLY A 407 25.26 -20.33 -9.60
CA GLY A 407 26.31 -20.55 -10.59
C GLY A 407 25.76 -21.22 -11.86
N PHE A 408 24.94 -22.26 -11.71
CA PHE A 408 24.29 -22.94 -12.85
C PHE A 408 23.35 -22.00 -13.63
N GLN A 409 22.45 -21.27 -12.97
CA GLN A 409 21.59 -20.30 -13.68
C GLN A 409 22.40 -19.22 -14.40
N SER A 410 23.54 -18.82 -13.82
CA SER A 410 24.44 -17.86 -14.47
C SER A 410 25.03 -18.45 -15.75
N PHE A 411 25.34 -19.74 -15.75
CA PHE A 411 25.78 -20.48 -16.93
C PHE A 411 24.68 -20.56 -18.01
N VAL A 412 23.41 -20.64 -17.60
CA VAL A 412 22.26 -20.63 -18.52
C VAL A 412 22.11 -19.29 -19.25
N PHE A 413 22.30 -18.18 -18.55
CA PHE A 413 22.02 -16.84 -19.10
C PHE A 413 23.25 -16.09 -19.61
N TYR A 414 24.47 -16.46 -19.19
CA TYR A 414 25.66 -15.66 -19.45
C TYR A 414 26.79 -16.49 -20.05
N LYS A 415 27.48 -15.89 -21.02
CA LYS A 415 28.73 -16.40 -21.60
C LYS A 415 29.76 -15.29 -21.61
N ASP A 416 30.97 -15.58 -21.12
CA ASP A 416 32.07 -14.60 -21.03
C ASP A 416 31.65 -13.29 -20.31
N GLN A 417 30.90 -13.43 -19.21
CA GLN A 417 30.33 -12.32 -18.41
C GLN A 417 29.34 -11.42 -19.17
N LYS A 418 28.81 -11.87 -20.31
CA LYS A 418 27.79 -11.16 -21.07
C LYS A 418 26.54 -12.00 -21.18
N GLU A 419 25.39 -11.34 -21.07
CA GLU A 419 24.10 -12.01 -21.28
C GLU A 419 24.01 -12.56 -22.70
N ILE A 420 23.54 -13.80 -22.81
CA ILE A 420 23.29 -14.46 -24.08
C ILE A 420 21.96 -13.91 -24.62
N VAL A 421 22.07 -13.09 -25.67
CA VAL A 421 20.93 -12.39 -26.28
C VAL A 421 19.83 -13.39 -26.70
N GLY A 422 18.60 -13.14 -26.28
CA GLY A 422 17.42 -13.88 -26.70
C GLY A 422 17.07 -15.10 -25.85
N VAL A 423 17.90 -15.48 -24.87
CA VAL A 423 17.64 -16.68 -24.03
C VAL A 423 16.43 -16.49 -23.13
N SER A 424 16.23 -15.30 -22.57
CA SER A 424 15.09 -15.02 -21.69
C SER A 424 13.74 -15.04 -22.43
N GLU A 425 13.81 -14.72 -23.73
CA GLU A 425 12.67 -14.59 -24.65
C GLU A 425 12.30 -15.90 -25.36
N LEU A 426 13.10 -16.96 -25.22
CA LEU A 426 12.77 -18.29 -25.73
C LEU A 426 11.41 -18.75 -25.20
N ASN A 427 10.64 -19.48 -25.99
CA ASN A 427 9.44 -20.12 -25.44
C ASN A 427 9.83 -21.27 -24.48
N VAL A 428 8.90 -21.76 -23.67
CA VAL A 428 9.15 -22.82 -22.67
C VAL A 428 9.91 -24.03 -23.24
N SER A 429 9.49 -24.54 -24.41
CA SER A 429 10.10 -25.74 -25.01
C SER A 429 11.53 -25.48 -25.50
N GLU A 430 11.77 -24.34 -26.14
CA GLU A 430 13.10 -23.93 -26.58
C GLU A 430 14.02 -23.66 -25.38
N PHE A 431 13.49 -23.02 -24.34
CA PHE A 431 14.21 -22.72 -23.11
C PHE A 431 14.60 -23.99 -22.37
N GLN A 432 13.71 -24.99 -22.32
CA GLN A 432 14.00 -26.29 -21.73
C GLN A 432 15.12 -27.03 -22.46
N GLU A 433 15.13 -27.00 -23.80
CA GLU A 433 16.21 -27.60 -24.59
C GLU A 433 17.53 -26.85 -24.38
N HIS A 434 17.49 -25.52 -24.28
CA HIS A 434 18.65 -24.70 -23.94
C HIS A 434 19.21 -25.08 -22.57
N CYS A 435 18.38 -25.13 -21.51
CA CYS A 435 18.81 -25.54 -20.17
C CYS A 435 19.41 -26.95 -20.17
N ARG A 436 18.81 -27.90 -20.90
CA ARG A 436 19.36 -29.25 -21.06
C ARG A 436 20.77 -29.24 -21.63
N GLY A 437 20.99 -28.48 -22.70
CA GLY A 437 22.32 -28.30 -23.30
C GLY A 437 23.32 -27.72 -22.30
N MET A 438 22.89 -26.73 -21.51
CA MET A 438 23.71 -26.09 -20.48
C MET A 438 24.06 -27.03 -19.33
N VAL A 439 23.21 -28.00 -18.96
CA VAL A 439 23.57 -29.00 -17.95
C VAL A 439 24.78 -29.82 -18.39
N ILE A 440 24.79 -30.30 -19.63
CA ILE A 440 25.88 -31.14 -20.15
C ILE A 440 27.19 -30.34 -20.14
N GLU A 441 27.15 -29.10 -20.59
CA GLU A 441 28.32 -28.23 -20.60
C GLU A 441 28.77 -27.90 -19.17
N TYR A 442 27.84 -27.56 -18.27
CA TYR A 442 28.13 -27.23 -16.88
C TYR A 442 28.79 -28.39 -16.12
N LEU A 443 28.31 -29.62 -16.31
CA LEU A 443 28.92 -30.83 -15.75
C LEU A 443 30.35 -31.09 -16.26
N SER A 444 30.68 -30.62 -17.47
CA SER A 444 32.00 -30.81 -18.07
C SER A 444 33.06 -29.82 -17.59
N VAL A 445 32.64 -28.63 -17.12
CA VAL A 445 33.55 -27.52 -16.75
C VAL A 445 33.58 -27.22 -15.25
N THR A 446 32.59 -27.67 -14.49
CA THR A 446 32.48 -27.40 -13.04
C THR A 446 33.23 -28.45 -12.22
N ASP A 447 33.83 -28.03 -11.11
CA ASP A 447 34.52 -28.93 -10.18
C ASP A 447 33.55 -30.00 -9.64
N PRO A 448 33.79 -31.30 -9.93
CA PRO A 448 32.94 -32.39 -9.46
C PRO A 448 32.85 -32.46 -7.93
N ALA A 449 33.91 -32.08 -7.21
CA ALA A 449 33.93 -32.13 -5.75
C ALA A 449 32.95 -31.12 -5.13
N LEU A 450 32.81 -29.94 -5.76
CA LEU A 450 31.84 -28.91 -5.36
C LEU A 450 30.40 -29.42 -5.56
N LEU A 451 30.12 -30.02 -6.72
CA LEU A 451 28.80 -30.55 -7.02
C LEU A 451 28.45 -31.74 -6.11
N GLN A 452 29.42 -32.63 -5.85
CA GLN A 452 29.25 -33.76 -4.94
C GLN A 452 28.91 -33.29 -3.52
N ALA A 453 29.64 -32.28 -3.00
CA ALA A 453 29.41 -31.74 -1.66
C ALA A 453 28.00 -31.15 -1.49
N VAL A 454 27.45 -30.51 -2.53
CA VAL A 454 26.08 -29.99 -2.51
C VAL A 454 25.06 -31.12 -2.64
N ALA A 455 25.27 -32.06 -3.56
CA ALA A 455 24.34 -33.15 -3.81
C ALA A 455 24.22 -34.10 -2.61
N GLU A 456 25.32 -34.38 -1.90
CA GLU A 456 25.34 -35.24 -0.69
C GLU A 456 24.48 -34.72 0.47
N LYS A 457 24.18 -33.41 0.50
CA LYS A 457 23.26 -32.83 1.48
C LYS A 457 21.80 -33.18 1.25
N LYS A 458 21.45 -33.68 0.05
CA LYS A 458 20.09 -34.10 -0.34
C LYS A 458 19.03 -33.01 -0.12
N GLU A 459 19.38 -31.77 -0.44
CA GLU A 459 18.43 -30.65 -0.46
C GLU A 459 17.64 -30.55 -1.78
N HIS A 460 18.10 -31.25 -2.84
CA HIS A 460 17.44 -31.34 -4.14
C HIS A 460 16.28 -32.35 -4.12
N LEU A 461 15.43 -32.30 -5.15
CA LEU A 461 14.38 -33.29 -5.38
C LEU A 461 14.95 -34.53 -6.06
N ASP A 462 14.79 -35.70 -5.43
CA ASP A 462 15.39 -36.99 -5.84
C ASP A 462 14.58 -37.76 -6.91
N MET A 463 13.50 -37.15 -7.40
CA MET A 463 12.63 -37.73 -8.42
C MET A 463 13.03 -37.39 -9.86
N PHE A 464 13.92 -36.40 -10.05
CA PHE A 464 14.34 -36.01 -11.39
C PHE A 464 15.31 -37.03 -12.00
N PRO A 465 15.27 -37.25 -13.33
CA PRO A 465 16.13 -38.23 -13.96
C PRO A 465 17.60 -37.77 -13.92
N ARG A 466 18.52 -38.73 -13.91
CA ARG A 466 19.95 -38.48 -14.15
C ARG A 466 20.25 -38.48 -15.65
N ILE A 467 21.33 -37.82 -16.05
CA ILE A 467 21.86 -37.90 -17.41
C ILE A 467 22.66 -39.19 -17.58
N VAL A 468 22.29 -39.99 -18.58
CA VAL A 468 23.00 -41.22 -18.95
C VAL A 468 23.32 -41.19 -20.44
N SER A 469 24.58 -41.47 -20.79
CA SER A 469 25.01 -41.50 -22.19
C SER A 469 24.16 -42.48 -23.01
N GLY A 470 23.60 -41.97 -24.12
CA GLY A 470 22.78 -42.76 -25.06
C GLY A 470 21.32 -42.97 -24.65
N ILE A 471 20.86 -42.36 -23.55
CA ILE A 471 19.45 -42.38 -23.12
C ILE A 471 18.87 -40.97 -23.27
N ASP A 472 17.69 -40.86 -23.88
CA ASP A 472 16.92 -39.61 -23.89
C ASP A 472 16.04 -39.56 -22.63
N GLU A 473 16.36 -38.65 -21.72
CA GLU A 473 15.72 -38.49 -20.42
C GLU A 473 14.47 -37.59 -20.45
N ARG A 474 14.13 -36.99 -21.60
CA ARG A 474 13.06 -36.00 -21.72
C ARG A 474 11.71 -36.48 -21.19
N GLU A 475 11.27 -37.67 -21.57
CA GLU A 475 9.97 -38.20 -21.09
C GLU A 475 9.95 -38.39 -19.57
N SER A 476 11.08 -38.82 -18.99
CA SER A 476 11.21 -38.98 -17.54
C SER A 476 11.28 -37.63 -16.83
N PHE A 477 11.92 -36.64 -17.44
CA PHE A 477 11.95 -35.27 -16.93
C PHE A 477 10.54 -34.66 -16.90
N GLU A 478 9.79 -34.78 -17.99
CA GLU A 478 8.41 -34.27 -18.09
C GLU A 478 7.49 -34.91 -17.05
N LEU A 479 7.66 -36.22 -16.82
CA LEU A 479 6.90 -36.93 -15.79
C LEU A 479 7.26 -36.41 -14.39
N ALA A 480 8.55 -36.35 -14.06
CA ALA A 480 9.02 -35.85 -12.77
C ALA A 480 8.63 -34.39 -12.53
N PHE A 481 8.71 -33.54 -13.56
CA PHE A 481 8.31 -32.14 -13.48
C PHE A 481 6.81 -32.01 -13.17
N ARG A 482 5.97 -32.80 -13.86
CA ARG A 482 4.53 -32.82 -13.63
C ARG A 482 4.17 -33.35 -12.24
N ASP A 483 4.85 -34.41 -11.79
CA ASP A 483 4.63 -34.98 -10.47
C ASP A 483 5.07 -34.01 -9.36
N ALA A 484 6.13 -33.23 -9.58
CA ALA A 484 6.62 -32.24 -8.63
C ALA A 484 5.74 -30.97 -8.56
N PHE A 485 5.28 -30.46 -9.71
CA PHE A 485 4.71 -29.10 -9.80
C PHE A 485 3.28 -29.05 -10.37
N GLY A 486 2.77 -30.14 -10.93
CA GLY A 486 1.48 -30.22 -11.62
C GLY A 486 1.56 -30.00 -13.13
N GLU A 487 0.41 -30.01 -13.80
CA GLU A 487 0.35 -29.74 -15.24
C GLU A 487 0.71 -28.29 -15.56
N MET A 488 1.68 -28.09 -16.47
CA MET A 488 2.06 -26.77 -16.96
C MET A 488 0.89 -26.11 -17.70
N LYS A 489 0.21 -25.17 -17.04
CA LYS A 489 -0.82 -24.32 -17.64
C LYS A 489 -0.50 -22.85 -17.36
N PRO A 490 0.62 -22.31 -17.89
CA PRO A 490 0.98 -20.92 -17.65
C PRO A 490 -0.08 -20.01 -18.29
N GLU A 491 -0.71 -19.16 -17.47
CA GLU A 491 -1.53 -18.06 -17.95
C GLU A 491 -0.74 -16.76 -17.87
N GLY A 492 -0.68 -16.02 -18.98
CA GLY A 492 0.05 -14.75 -19.04
C GLY A 492 1.57 -14.90 -18.90
N TYR A 493 2.23 -13.75 -18.73
CA TYR A 493 3.70 -13.67 -18.72
C TYR A 493 4.32 -14.18 -17.41
N HIS A 494 3.72 -13.90 -16.25
CA HIS A 494 4.17 -14.43 -14.96
C HIS A 494 4.21 -15.96 -14.93
N GLY A 495 3.21 -16.63 -15.53
CA GLY A 495 3.19 -18.09 -15.64
C GLY A 495 4.36 -18.64 -16.44
N ASP A 496 4.71 -18.02 -17.58
CA ASP A 496 5.88 -18.39 -18.38
C ASP A 496 7.18 -18.23 -17.57
N VAL A 497 7.32 -17.12 -16.84
CA VAL A 497 8.48 -16.87 -15.96
C VAL A 497 8.59 -17.92 -14.86
N HIS A 498 7.48 -18.31 -14.21
CA HIS A 498 7.47 -19.37 -13.21
C HIS A 498 7.95 -20.70 -13.79
N VAL A 499 7.37 -21.12 -14.92
CA VAL A 499 7.74 -22.38 -15.58
C VAL A 499 9.23 -22.39 -15.91
N LYS A 500 9.76 -21.33 -16.51
CA LYS A 500 11.20 -21.21 -16.83
C LYS A 500 12.08 -21.27 -15.58
N SER A 501 11.68 -20.62 -14.49
CA SER A 501 12.44 -20.70 -13.23
C SER A 501 12.42 -22.11 -12.62
N LEU A 502 11.29 -22.82 -12.69
CA LEU A 502 11.17 -24.21 -12.26
C LEU A 502 11.97 -25.16 -13.16
N ILE A 503 12.09 -24.88 -14.45
CA ILE A 503 12.94 -25.65 -15.38
C ILE A 503 14.41 -25.56 -14.96
N ILE A 504 14.91 -24.36 -14.64
CA ILE A 504 16.29 -24.20 -14.14
C ILE A 504 16.47 -24.99 -12.84
N TYR A 505 15.55 -24.85 -11.89
CA TYR A 505 15.58 -25.59 -10.62
C TYR A 505 15.59 -27.11 -10.85
N SER A 506 14.72 -27.60 -11.74
CA SER A 506 14.59 -29.02 -12.09
C SER A 506 15.86 -29.57 -12.71
N TYR A 507 16.47 -28.85 -13.65
CA TYR A 507 17.75 -29.26 -14.25
C TYR A 507 18.91 -29.20 -13.26
N PHE A 508 18.85 -28.36 -12.23
CA PHE A 508 19.80 -28.44 -11.13
C PHE A 508 19.61 -29.71 -10.28
N ASN A 509 18.38 -30.17 -10.09
CA ASN A 509 18.12 -31.48 -9.47
C ASN A 509 18.67 -32.64 -10.33
N VAL A 510 18.52 -32.56 -11.66
CA VAL A 510 19.15 -33.51 -12.62
C VAL A 510 20.68 -33.54 -12.46
N ILE A 511 21.33 -32.37 -12.31
CA ILE A 511 22.77 -32.29 -12.03
C ILE A 511 23.13 -33.06 -10.76
N CYS A 512 22.40 -32.83 -9.67
CA CYS A 512 22.64 -33.49 -8.38
C CYS A 512 22.48 -35.02 -8.48
N GLU A 513 21.41 -35.49 -9.10
CA GLU A 513 21.14 -36.92 -9.30
C GLU A 513 22.17 -37.61 -10.20
N THR A 514 22.68 -36.88 -11.21
CA THR A 514 23.74 -37.37 -12.09
C THR A 514 25.05 -37.57 -11.33
N ILE A 515 25.43 -36.60 -10.49
CA ILE A 515 26.66 -36.64 -9.70
C ILE A 515 26.61 -37.74 -8.64
N LEU A 516 25.50 -37.87 -7.90
CA LEU A 516 25.32 -38.94 -6.92
C LEU A 516 25.36 -40.35 -7.53
N SER A 517 24.91 -40.48 -8.78
CA SER A 517 24.88 -41.74 -9.52
C SER A 517 26.22 -42.14 -10.12
N SER A 518 27.20 -41.23 -10.24
CA SER A 518 28.46 -41.48 -10.95
C SER A 518 29.66 -40.77 -10.32
N PRO A 519 30.08 -41.17 -9.09
CA PRO A 519 31.23 -40.55 -8.41
C PRO A 519 32.56 -40.67 -9.17
N GLU A 520 32.66 -41.60 -10.14
CA GLU A 520 33.91 -41.98 -10.81
C GLU A 520 33.98 -41.64 -12.31
N GLN A 521 32.95 -41.00 -12.90
CA GLN A 521 32.86 -40.80 -14.37
C GLN A 521 32.76 -39.34 -14.83
N VAL A 522 33.15 -38.35 -14.03
CA VAL A 522 33.33 -36.97 -14.54
C VAL A 522 34.66 -36.85 -15.29
N THR A 523 34.76 -37.59 -16.39
CA THR A 523 35.69 -37.39 -17.50
C THR A 523 34.98 -37.91 -18.74
N ILE A 524 33.94 -37.19 -19.14
CA ILE A 524 33.30 -37.42 -20.44
C ILE A 524 34.13 -36.63 -21.45
N GLN A 525 34.77 -37.37 -22.38
CA GLN A 525 35.61 -36.85 -23.46
C GLN A 525 34.85 -35.94 -24.43
#